data_AF-A0A3P9NV31-F1
#
_entry.id   AF-A0A3P9NV31-F1
#
_cell.length_a   1.000
_cell.length_b   1.000
_cell.length_c   1.000
_cell.angle_alpha   90.00
_cell.angle_beta   90.00
_cell.angle_gamma   90.00
#
_symmetry.space_group_name_H-M   'P 1'
#
loop_
_entity.id
_entity.type
_entity.pdbx_description
1 polymer ?
#
loop_
_entity_poly.entity_id
_entity_poly.type
_entity_poly.pdbx_seq_one_letter_code
_entity_poly.pdbx_strand_id
1 'polypeptide(L)'
;EQQMMQIYLRVRPFSKEELSANEDQDCVVIDDGQTVTLNAPKGSATRKSSEKGIGLSIHKFSFSKVFGPQTTQGELFEDAVRSQVFDFLEGENALIFSYGVTNAGKTFTIQTPKHPGILPRVLDAVFSYIGGLQYHGMDLKPYLMNGAQFLDPDQVKQERTAKMTVLASVKEALWVAFFEIYNECVYDLLQPSQSKKRSPLRVCDDGAGNAYVKLKWINIQNLSEANKLLQFGNKNRSAAATKINQSSSRHSIFTMKLLKIDRQTVERISFSLCDLAGSERCNKAKTFGERLKEAGNINNSLLILGKCISALRSSQADTKVAYIPFRESKLTKLFQAFFCGKGRAAMIVNINQCASTYDETLHIMKFSAVAKQVVQVIPDKPAESSVPCLVGRDGKPLMKNGVLEGYPSEDELFEEEDEADMSLLPQNDKDLLNIIENLRTKFLAERRKNLVQEMEIRKEMGDAMLQQLLESEELRREAEELKESYAEKLENTFEMYKDAIKDHAYQSAMSNLEDNYVPLDAFTAEQEKAE
;
A
#
# COMPACT_ATOMS: atom_id res chain seq x y z
N GLU A 1 -22.72 -15.95 -0.62
CA GLU A 1 -21.86 -17.15 -0.59
C GLU A 1 -20.63 -16.89 0.30
N GLN A 2 -20.09 -17.92 0.95
CA GLN A 2 -18.81 -17.84 1.68
C GLN A 2 -17.70 -18.46 0.84
N GLN A 3 -16.69 -17.67 0.44
CA GLN A 3 -15.60 -18.15 -0.41
C GLN A 3 -14.23 -17.81 0.22
N MET A 4 -13.27 -18.74 0.17
CA MET A 4 -11.89 -18.43 0.57
C MET A 4 -11.27 -17.38 -0.37
N MET A 5 -10.43 -16.50 0.18
CA MET A 5 -9.66 -15.53 -0.60
C MET A 5 -8.87 -16.24 -1.71
N GLN A 6 -9.06 -15.80 -2.95
CA GLN A 6 -8.30 -16.32 -4.09
C GLN A 6 -6.86 -15.82 -4.06
N ILE A 7 -5.91 -16.74 -3.98
CA ILE A 7 -4.48 -16.43 -3.93
C ILE A 7 -3.74 -17.20 -5.01
N TYR A 8 -3.10 -16.45 -5.90
CA TYR A 8 -2.38 -16.95 -7.05
C TYR A 8 -0.89 -16.76 -6.85
N LEU A 9 -0.08 -17.75 -7.21
CA LEU A 9 1.37 -17.61 -7.24
C LEU A 9 1.85 -17.38 -8.66
N ARG A 10 2.73 -16.40 -8.87
CA ARG A 10 3.48 -16.19 -10.10
C ARG A 10 4.98 -16.26 -9.82
N VAL A 11 5.64 -17.20 -10.49
CA VAL A 11 7.09 -17.34 -10.48
C VAL A 11 7.65 -16.62 -11.70
N ARG A 12 8.55 -15.64 -11.52
CA ARG A 12 9.20 -14.99 -12.67
C ARG A 12 10.39 -15.80 -13.21
N PRO A 13 10.70 -15.73 -14.51
CA PRO A 13 11.96 -16.27 -15.04
C PRO A 13 13.17 -15.52 -14.45
N PHE A 14 14.32 -16.20 -14.43
CA PHE A 14 15.61 -15.58 -14.14
C PHE A 14 15.96 -14.51 -15.18
N SER A 15 16.63 -13.44 -14.74
CA SER A 15 17.21 -12.45 -15.65
C SER A 15 18.51 -12.99 -16.26
N LYS A 16 19.01 -12.35 -17.33
CA LYS A 16 20.29 -12.77 -17.95
C LYS A 16 21.47 -12.59 -16.99
N GLU A 17 21.41 -11.55 -16.17
CA GLU A 17 22.38 -11.20 -15.15
C GLU A 17 22.37 -12.25 -14.04
N GLU A 18 21.19 -12.69 -13.59
CA GLU A 18 21.03 -13.73 -12.56
C GLU A 18 21.52 -15.11 -13.05
N LEU A 19 21.22 -15.48 -14.30
CA LEU A 19 21.78 -16.67 -14.94
C LEU A 19 23.32 -16.61 -15.02
N SER A 20 23.89 -15.44 -15.29
CA SER A 20 25.35 -15.26 -15.33
C SER A 20 26.02 -15.23 -13.95
N ALA A 21 25.27 -14.95 -12.89
CA ALA A 21 25.77 -14.89 -11.51
C ALA A 21 25.94 -16.28 -10.87
N ASN A 22 25.54 -17.35 -11.56
CA ASN A 22 25.65 -18.74 -11.12
C ASN A 22 24.97 -19.01 -9.76
N GLU A 23 23.85 -18.33 -9.49
CA GLU A 23 23.02 -18.58 -8.31
C GLU A 23 22.34 -19.96 -8.38
N ASP A 24 22.10 -20.57 -7.21
CA ASP A 24 21.38 -21.84 -7.07
C ASP A 24 19.92 -21.69 -7.54
N GLN A 25 19.53 -22.47 -8.55
CA GLN A 25 18.25 -22.35 -9.25
C GLN A 25 17.18 -23.33 -8.74
N ASP A 26 17.56 -24.34 -7.95
CA ASP A 26 16.66 -25.41 -7.49
C ASP A 26 15.87 -25.02 -6.22
N CYS A 27 15.87 -23.73 -5.88
CA CYS A 27 15.19 -23.14 -4.73
C CYS A 27 13.66 -23.24 -4.81
N VAL A 28 13.09 -23.29 -6.02
CA VAL A 28 11.65 -23.27 -6.28
C VAL A 28 11.28 -24.39 -7.25
N VAL A 29 10.52 -25.38 -6.78
CA VAL A 29 10.00 -26.49 -7.59
C VAL A 29 8.49 -26.36 -7.68
N ILE A 30 7.96 -26.24 -8.91
CA ILE A 30 6.51 -26.28 -9.14
C ILE A 30 6.13 -27.76 -9.25
N ASP A 31 5.38 -28.26 -8.27
CA ASP A 31 5.01 -29.67 -8.21
C ASP A 31 3.81 -29.96 -9.13
N ASP A 32 2.82 -29.04 -9.14
CA ASP A 32 1.61 -29.12 -9.96
C ASP A 32 0.99 -27.71 -10.16
N GLY A 33 -0.19 -27.63 -10.78
CA GLY A 33 -0.88 -26.37 -11.07
C GLY A 33 -1.40 -25.59 -9.84
N GLN A 34 -1.31 -26.14 -8.63
CA GLN A 34 -1.70 -25.52 -7.36
C GLN A 34 -0.62 -25.59 -6.27
N THR A 35 0.32 -26.54 -6.34
CA THR A 35 1.32 -26.76 -5.28
C THR A 35 2.76 -26.53 -5.73
N VAL A 36 3.57 -26.04 -4.81
CA VAL A 36 4.95 -25.61 -5.02
C VAL A 36 5.78 -25.91 -3.78
N THR A 37 7.01 -26.34 -4.00
CA THR A 37 7.97 -26.68 -2.96
C THR A 37 9.15 -25.72 -2.98
N LEU A 38 9.48 -25.16 -1.82
CA LEU A 38 10.66 -24.32 -1.61
C LEU A 38 11.77 -25.12 -0.93
N ASN A 39 12.93 -25.21 -1.57
CA ASN A 39 14.12 -25.88 -1.05
C ASN A 39 15.11 -24.86 -0.50
N ALA A 40 15.51 -24.97 0.76
CA ALA A 40 16.44 -24.03 1.38
C ALA A 40 17.86 -24.22 0.80
N PRO A 41 18.41 -23.21 0.09
CA PRO A 41 19.72 -23.31 -0.56
C PRO A 41 20.84 -23.27 0.47
N LYS A 42 22.00 -23.78 0.08
CA LYS A 42 23.20 -23.82 0.93
C LYS A 42 23.57 -22.41 1.39
N GLY A 43 23.74 -22.23 2.70
CA GLY A 43 24.12 -20.93 3.30
C GLY A 43 22.97 -20.00 3.70
N SER A 44 21.72 -20.27 3.29
CA SER A 44 20.52 -19.54 3.76
C SER A 44 20.33 -19.66 5.28
N ALA A 45 19.61 -18.70 5.89
CA ALA A 45 19.33 -18.73 7.32
C ALA A 45 18.44 -19.93 7.69
N THR A 46 17.47 -20.26 6.83
CA THR A 46 16.62 -21.44 6.95
C THR A 46 17.44 -22.74 6.91
N ARG A 47 18.37 -22.89 5.95
CA ARG A 47 19.21 -24.09 5.84
C ARG A 47 20.08 -24.30 7.09
N LYS A 48 20.75 -23.24 7.55
CA LYS A 48 21.56 -23.24 8.79
C LYS A 48 20.76 -23.56 10.05
N SER A 49 19.50 -23.18 10.09
CA SER A 49 18.60 -23.51 11.21
C SER A 49 18.21 -24.99 11.18
N SER A 50 17.84 -25.50 10.00
CA SER A 50 17.48 -26.91 9.81
C SER A 50 18.65 -27.87 10.09
N GLU A 51 19.87 -27.49 9.71
CA GLU A 51 21.11 -28.23 10.03
C GLU A 51 21.41 -28.29 11.54
N LYS A 52 20.84 -27.37 12.34
CA LYS A 52 20.87 -27.40 13.81
C LYS A 52 19.66 -28.11 14.43
N GLY A 53 18.84 -28.78 13.62
CA GLY A 53 17.57 -29.41 14.05
C GLY A 53 16.41 -28.42 14.25
N ILE A 54 16.59 -27.15 13.92
CA ILE A 54 15.61 -26.08 14.16
C ILE A 54 14.87 -25.78 12.84
N GLY A 55 13.76 -26.50 12.63
CA GLY A 55 12.87 -26.29 11.48
C GLY A 55 13.23 -27.09 10.23
N LEU A 56 12.36 -26.99 9.23
CA LEU A 56 12.47 -27.73 7.96
C LEU A 56 13.37 -27.00 6.95
N SER A 57 14.04 -27.77 6.11
CA SER A 57 14.79 -27.27 4.94
C SER A 57 13.98 -27.32 3.64
N ILE A 58 12.80 -27.95 3.67
CA ILE A 58 11.86 -28.07 2.55
C ILE A 58 10.49 -27.58 3.03
N HIS A 59 9.85 -26.70 2.27
CA HIS A 59 8.54 -26.13 2.60
C HIS A 59 7.58 -26.22 1.40
N LYS A 60 6.50 -26.98 1.54
CA LYS A 60 5.46 -27.09 0.51
C LYS A 60 4.29 -26.14 0.79
N PHE A 61 3.79 -25.47 -0.25
CA PHE A 61 2.71 -24.50 -0.20
C PHE A 61 1.63 -24.82 -1.24
N SER A 62 0.39 -24.41 -0.99
CA SER A 62 -0.72 -24.53 -1.95
C SER A 62 -1.39 -23.19 -2.22
N PHE A 63 -1.74 -22.97 -3.48
CA PHE A 63 -2.37 -21.76 -4.01
C PHE A 63 -3.71 -22.10 -4.67
N SER A 64 -4.44 -21.12 -5.17
CA SER A 64 -5.60 -21.34 -6.06
C SER A 64 -5.14 -21.79 -7.45
N LYS A 65 -4.05 -21.18 -7.95
CA LYS A 65 -3.31 -21.59 -9.15
C LYS A 65 -1.86 -21.11 -9.05
N VAL A 66 -0.94 -21.88 -9.61
CA VAL A 66 0.49 -21.56 -9.73
C VAL A 66 0.82 -21.30 -11.20
N PHE A 67 1.43 -20.16 -11.46
CA PHE A 67 1.86 -19.68 -12.77
C PHE A 67 3.38 -19.71 -12.84
N GLY A 68 3.92 -20.54 -13.73
CA GLY A 68 5.36 -20.74 -13.88
C GLY A 68 6.06 -19.64 -14.67
N PRO A 69 7.40 -19.72 -14.82
CA PRO A 69 8.22 -18.73 -15.51
C PRO A 69 7.83 -18.44 -16.96
N GLN A 70 7.16 -19.39 -17.64
CA GLN A 70 6.71 -19.27 -19.02
C GLN A 70 5.32 -18.65 -19.16
N THR A 71 4.57 -18.48 -18.07
CA THR A 71 3.19 -17.95 -18.13
C THR A 71 3.15 -16.49 -18.57
N THR A 72 2.46 -16.27 -19.68
CA THR A 72 2.23 -14.98 -20.31
C THR A 72 1.31 -14.09 -19.48
N GLN A 73 1.30 -12.79 -19.81
CA GLN A 73 0.36 -11.83 -19.21
C GLN A 73 -1.11 -12.13 -19.57
N GLY A 74 -1.34 -12.81 -20.71
CA GLY A 74 -2.68 -13.15 -21.20
C GLY A 74 -3.29 -14.29 -20.40
N GLU A 75 -2.56 -15.40 -20.27
CA GLU A 75 -2.97 -16.55 -19.46
C GLU A 75 -3.22 -16.16 -18.00
N LEU A 76 -2.32 -15.37 -17.40
CA LEU A 76 -2.50 -14.86 -16.04
C LEU A 76 -3.79 -14.04 -15.88
N PHE A 77 -4.14 -13.20 -16.87
CA PHE A 77 -5.38 -12.42 -16.82
C PHE A 77 -6.61 -13.31 -16.95
N GLU A 78 -6.61 -14.22 -17.92
CA GLU A 78 -7.72 -15.13 -18.21
C GLU A 78 -8.02 -16.03 -17.00
N ASP A 79 -6.97 -16.59 -16.38
CA ASP A 79 -7.09 -17.57 -15.30
C ASP A 79 -7.28 -16.98 -13.89
N ALA A 80 -6.76 -15.77 -13.62
CA ALA A 80 -6.73 -15.22 -12.25
C ALA A 80 -7.60 -13.96 -12.06
N VAL A 81 -7.99 -13.28 -13.13
CA VAL A 81 -8.60 -11.93 -13.05
C VAL A 81 -9.94 -11.84 -13.78
N ARG A 82 -10.11 -12.55 -14.90
CA ARG A 82 -11.27 -12.40 -15.79
C ARG A 82 -12.62 -12.56 -15.10
N SER A 83 -12.78 -13.57 -14.23
CA SER A 83 -14.02 -13.77 -13.45
C SER A 83 -14.37 -12.52 -12.62
N GLN A 84 -13.43 -12.04 -11.83
CA GLN A 84 -13.59 -10.83 -11.00
C GLN A 84 -13.88 -9.56 -11.81
N VAL A 85 -13.48 -9.50 -13.08
CA VAL A 85 -13.87 -8.42 -13.99
C VAL A 85 -15.33 -8.55 -14.40
N PHE A 86 -15.81 -9.76 -14.73
CA PHE A 86 -17.24 -9.98 -15.00
C PHE A 86 -18.10 -9.68 -13.79
N ASP A 87 -17.74 -10.18 -12.61
CA ASP A 87 -18.53 -9.93 -11.41
C ASP A 87 -18.59 -8.43 -11.06
N PHE A 88 -17.51 -7.69 -11.32
CA PHE A 88 -17.47 -6.23 -11.24
C PHE A 88 -18.36 -5.53 -12.26
N LEU A 89 -18.52 -6.10 -13.45
CA LEU A 89 -19.45 -5.61 -14.46
C LEU A 89 -20.89 -5.95 -14.10
N GLU A 90 -21.14 -7.03 -13.35
CA GLU A 90 -22.47 -7.40 -12.86
C GLU A 90 -22.93 -6.63 -11.61
N GLY A 91 -22.04 -6.27 -10.68
CA GLY A 91 -22.44 -5.49 -9.50
C GLY A 91 -21.41 -5.39 -8.37
N GLU A 92 -20.36 -6.21 -8.39
CA GLU A 92 -19.60 -6.51 -7.18
C GLU A 92 -18.29 -5.71 -7.09
N ASN A 93 -18.00 -5.11 -5.92
CA ASN A 93 -16.70 -4.46 -5.74
C ASN A 93 -15.58 -5.51 -5.72
N ALA A 94 -14.46 -5.20 -6.37
CA ALA A 94 -13.29 -6.09 -6.42
C ALA A 94 -11.98 -5.35 -6.11
N LEU A 95 -11.07 -6.04 -5.42
CA LEU A 95 -9.71 -5.59 -5.12
C LEU A 95 -8.72 -6.68 -5.51
N ILE A 96 -7.80 -6.40 -6.43
CA ILE A 96 -6.67 -7.28 -6.73
C ILE A 96 -5.37 -6.58 -6.38
N PHE A 97 -4.56 -7.21 -5.54
CA PHE A 97 -3.27 -6.66 -5.12
C PHE A 97 -2.11 -7.63 -5.43
N SER A 98 -1.04 -7.10 -6.03
CA SER A 98 0.19 -7.85 -6.24
C SER A 98 1.13 -7.65 -5.05
N TYR A 99 1.63 -8.75 -4.48
CA TYR A 99 2.52 -8.77 -3.31
C TYR A 99 3.79 -9.58 -3.60
N GLY A 100 4.86 -9.36 -2.84
CA GLY A 100 6.16 -10.05 -3.00
C GLY A 100 7.38 -9.13 -2.79
N VAL A 101 8.60 -9.68 -2.85
CA VAL A 101 9.85 -8.89 -2.71
C VAL A 101 10.05 -7.89 -3.86
N THR A 102 10.86 -6.86 -3.66
CA THR A 102 11.44 -6.08 -4.76
C THR A 102 12.15 -7.01 -5.75
N ASN A 103 12.07 -6.65 -7.04
CA ASN A 103 12.47 -7.49 -8.17
C ASN A 103 11.69 -8.81 -8.33
N ALA A 104 10.60 -9.09 -7.59
CA ALA A 104 9.76 -10.27 -7.83
C ALA A 104 8.88 -10.19 -9.10
N GLY A 105 8.72 -9.00 -9.70
CA GLY A 105 7.86 -8.79 -10.89
C GLY A 105 6.47 -8.22 -10.61
N LYS A 106 6.17 -7.73 -9.40
CA LYS A 106 4.88 -7.09 -9.02
C LYS A 106 4.40 -6.06 -10.06
N THR A 107 5.23 -5.04 -10.33
CA THR A 107 4.90 -4.02 -11.32
C THR A 107 4.73 -4.62 -12.72
N PHE A 108 5.56 -5.58 -13.14
CA PHE A 108 5.38 -6.27 -14.43
C PHE A 108 4.00 -6.95 -14.53
N THR A 109 3.56 -7.62 -13.46
CA THR A 109 2.24 -8.25 -13.34
C THR A 109 1.09 -7.24 -13.47
N ILE A 110 1.13 -6.12 -12.76
CA ILE A 110 0.07 -5.09 -12.86
C ILE A 110 0.14 -4.34 -14.20
N GLN A 111 1.33 -3.90 -14.63
CA GLN A 111 1.52 -3.03 -15.79
C GLN A 111 2.97 -3.00 -16.32
N THR A 112 3.16 -3.19 -17.63
CA THR A 112 4.44 -2.91 -18.29
C THR A 112 4.22 -2.40 -19.72
N PRO A 113 5.05 -1.47 -20.24
CA PRO A 113 4.85 -0.88 -21.57
C PRO A 113 4.93 -1.86 -22.74
N LYS A 114 5.69 -2.96 -22.62
CA LYS A 114 5.93 -3.91 -23.74
C LYS A 114 4.91 -5.06 -23.81
N HIS A 115 4.43 -5.52 -22.66
CA HIS A 115 3.55 -6.69 -22.56
C HIS A 115 2.38 -6.35 -21.63
N PRO A 116 1.23 -5.88 -22.16
CA PRO A 116 0.08 -5.44 -21.38
C PRO A 116 -0.21 -6.37 -20.20
N GLY A 117 -0.03 -5.83 -18.99
CA GLY A 117 -0.29 -6.54 -17.73
C GLY A 117 -1.76 -6.56 -17.38
N ILE A 118 -2.07 -6.85 -16.11
CA ILE A 118 -3.45 -6.96 -15.65
C ILE A 118 -4.23 -5.66 -15.86
N LEU A 119 -3.70 -4.49 -15.47
CA LEU A 119 -4.43 -3.23 -15.53
C LEU A 119 -4.86 -2.84 -16.97
N PRO A 120 -3.98 -2.82 -17.97
CA PRO A 120 -4.41 -2.61 -19.36
C PRO A 120 -5.44 -3.63 -19.88
N ARG A 121 -5.39 -4.89 -19.44
CA ARG A 121 -6.34 -5.94 -19.87
C ARG A 121 -7.70 -5.82 -19.18
N VAL A 122 -7.73 -5.47 -17.90
CA VAL A 122 -8.98 -5.13 -17.21
C VAL A 122 -9.64 -3.94 -17.89
N LEU A 123 -8.89 -2.90 -18.23
CA LEU A 123 -9.41 -1.75 -18.97
C LEU A 123 -9.99 -2.16 -20.33
N ASP A 124 -9.28 -2.98 -21.10
CA ASP A 124 -9.72 -3.49 -22.41
C ASP A 124 -11.01 -4.33 -22.31
N ALA A 125 -11.08 -5.25 -21.35
CA ALA A 125 -12.26 -6.07 -21.08
C ALA A 125 -13.46 -5.23 -20.60
N VAL A 126 -13.24 -4.27 -19.69
CA VAL A 126 -14.29 -3.35 -19.21
C VAL A 126 -14.83 -2.54 -20.38
N PHE A 127 -13.97 -1.91 -21.19
CA PHE A 127 -14.40 -1.13 -22.37
C PHE A 127 -15.09 -1.98 -23.44
N SER A 128 -14.71 -3.26 -23.58
CA SER A 128 -15.37 -4.19 -24.50
C SER A 128 -16.79 -4.56 -24.05
N TYR A 129 -17.04 -4.70 -22.74
CA TYR A 129 -18.37 -5.00 -22.20
C TYR A 129 -19.29 -3.78 -22.20
N ILE A 130 -18.81 -2.62 -21.77
CA ILE A 130 -19.65 -1.42 -21.62
C ILE A 130 -19.96 -0.71 -22.95
N GLY A 131 -19.29 -1.07 -24.05
CA GLY A 131 -19.39 -0.39 -25.34
C GLY A 131 -20.82 -0.34 -25.87
N GLY A 132 -21.39 0.88 -25.96
CA GLY A 132 -22.78 1.12 -26.38
C GLY A 132 -23.80 1.15 -25.25
N LEU A 133 -23.38 1.05 -23.99
CA LEU A 133 -24.21 1.13 -22.78
C LEU A 133 -23.80 2.27 -21.83
N GLN A 134 -22.72 3.00 -22.10
CA GLN A 134 -22.12 3.95 -21.16
C GLN A 134 -22.76 5.35 -21.27
N TYR A 135 -22.81 6.08 -20.16
CA TYR A 135 -23.63 7.29 -20.05
C TYR A 135 -22.98 8.55 -20.67
N HIS A 136 -23.73 9.30 -21.48
CA HIS A 136 -23.24 10.43 -22.28
C HIS A 136 -23.18 11.81 -21.59
N GLY A 137 -23.94 12.07 -20.52
CA GLY A 137 -24.14 13.43 -20.01
C GLY A 137 -22.88 14.11 -19.44
N MET A 138 -22.04 13.32 -18.77
CA MET A 138 -20.90 13.75 -17.93
C MET A 138 -21.28 14.72 -16.79
N ASP A 139 -22.57 14.83 -16.49
CA ASP A 139 -23.18 15.56 -15.39
C ASP A 139 -23.35 14.70 -14.12
N LEU A 140 -22.78 13.49 -14.09
CA LEU A 140 -22.83 12.60 -12.93
C LEU A 140 -21.43 12.11 -12.54
N LYS A 141 -21.04 12.35 -11.28
CA LYS A 141 -19.70 12.08 -10.75
C LYS A 141 -19.75 11.29 -9.43
N PRO A 142 -18.78 10.40 -9.13
CA PRO A 142 -18.70 9.74 -7.83
C PRO A 142 -18.49 10.75 -6.69
N TYR A 143 -19.25 10.58 -5.61
CA TYR A 143 -19.24 11.46 -4.44
C TYR A 143 -18.90 10.68 -3.16
N LEU A 144 -17.89 11.16 -2.42
CA LEU A 144 -17.33 10.51 -1.22
C LEU A 144 -17.00 9.02 -1.47
N MET A 145 -17.39 8.14 -0.54
CA MET A 145 -17.30 6.69 -0.73
C MET A 145 -18.37 6.19 -1.70
N ASN A 146 -19.63 6.23 -1.25
CA ASN A 146 -20.71 5.44 -1.85
C ASN A 146 -21.66 6.21 -2.78
N GLY A 147 -21.67 7.55 -2.74
CA GLY A 147 -22.65 8.36 -3.46
C GLY A 147 -22.28 8.67 -4.91
N ALA A 148 -23.24 9.25 -5.60
CA ALA A 148 -23.06 9.96 -6.86
C ALA A 148 -23.73 11.34 -6.75
N GLN A 149 -23.10 12.36 -7.33
CA GLN A 149 -23.57 13.74 -7.32
C GLN A 149 -23.80 14.21 -8.75
N PHE A 150 -24.93 14.89 -8.97
CA PHE A 150 -25.17 15.63 -10.20
C PHE A 150 -24.38 16.94 -10.21
N LEU A 151 -23.64 17.18 -11.29
CA LEU A 151 -22.86 18.39 -11.53
C LEU A 151 -23.72 19.47 -12.18
N ASP A 152 -23.48 20.73 -11.83
CA ASP A 152 -24.06 21.87 -12.56
C ASP A 152 -23.34 22.12 -13.91
N PRO A 153 -23.90 22.92 -14.83
CA PRO A 153 -23.30 23.15 -16.15
C PRO A 153 -21.89 23.75 -16.12
N ASP A 154 -21.54 24.55 -15.11
CA ASP A 154 -20.20 25.14 -14.98
C ASP A 154 -19.21 24.13 -14.41
N GLN A 155 -19.61 23.27 -13.46
CA GLN A 155 -18.84 22.11 -13.03
C GLN A 155 -18.60 21.13 -14.18
N VAL A 156 -19.62 20.84 -15.00
CA VAL A 156 -19.47 20.01 -16.22
C VAL A 156 -18.50 20.66 -17.19
N LYS A 157 -18.51 21.99 -17.34
CA LYS A 157 -17.56 22.73 -18.18
C LYS A 157 -16.14 22.69 -17.62
N GLN A 158 -15.97 22.79 -16.30
CA GLN A 158 -14.68 22.63 -15.62
C GLN A 158 -14.13 21.21 -15.78
N GLU A 159 -14.93 20.18 -15.56
CA GLU A 159 -14.55 18.77 -15.76
C GLU A 159 -14.24 18.48 -17.24
N ARG A 160 -15.01 19.03 -18.18
CA ARG A 160 -14.69 18.97 -19.62
C ARG A 160 -13.35 19.64 -19.92
N THR A 161 -13.04 20.78 -19.31
CA THR A 161 -11.77 21.50 -19.51
C THR A 161 -10.59 20.75 -18.89
N ALA A 162 -10.76 20.22 -17.67
CA ALA A 162 -9.78 19.39 -16.99
C ALA A 162 -9.54 18.06 -17.73
N LYS A 163 -10.58 17.48 -18.32
CA LYS A 163 -10.48 16.33 -19.22
C LYS A 163 -9.73 16.69 -20.49
N MET A 164 -10.12 17.74 -21.21
CA MET A 164 -9.47 18.23 -22.44
C MET A 164 -7.99 18.54 -22.25
N THR A 165 -7.61 19.04 -21.06
CA THR A 165 -6.21 19.30 -20.68
C THR A 165 -5.37 18.02 -20.58
N VAL A 166 -6.00 16.86 -20.38
CA VAL A 166 -5.34 15.56 -20.21
C VAL A 166 -5.56 14.64 -21.43
N LEU A 167 -6.69 14.75 -22.14
CA LEU A 167 -7.20 13.78 -23.13
C LEU A 167 -8.12 14.44 -24.17
N ALA A 168 -8.10 13.97 -25.42
CA ALA A 168 -9.03 14.38 -26.47
C ALA A 168 -9.79 13.19 -27.09
N SER A 169 -11.13 13.26 -27.03
CA SER A 169 -12.16 12.59 -27.86
C SER A 169 -12.22 11.05 -27.88
N VAL A 170 -13.33 10.33 -27.64
CA VAL A 170 -14.64 10.48 -26.93
C VAL A 170 -15.16 9.01 -26.70
N LYS A 171 -16.34 8.62 -26.18
CA LYS A 171 -17.46 9.23 -25.41
C LYS A 171 -17.73 8.30 -24.17
N GLU A 172 -18.65 8.67 -23.27
CA GLU A 172 -19.37 7.77 -22.32
C GLU A 172 -18.65 7.14 -21.06
N ALA A 173 -19.29 7.08 -19.89
CA ALA A 173 -18.66 7.43 -18.58
C ALA A 173 -18.15 6.34 -17.58
N LEU A 174 -16.86 5.94 -17.65
CA LEU A 174 -16.12 5.28 -16.55
C LEU A 174 -15.30 6.31 -15.75
N TRP A 175 -15.21 6.23 -14.42
CA TRP A 175 -14.36 7.16 -13.63
C TRP A 175 -13.14 6.46 -13.03
N VAL A 176 -11.97 7.12 -13.03
CA VAL A 176 -10.77 6.59 -12.36
C VAL A 176 -10.09 7.59 -11.44
N ALA A 177 -9.38 7.05 -10.46
CA ALA A 177 -8.38 7.76 -9.68
C ALA A 177 -7.10 6.89 -9.62
N PHE A 178 -5.93 7.53 -9.65
CA PHE A 178 -4.64 6.86 -9.49
C PHE A 178 -3.84 7.60 -8.43
N PHE A 179 -3.38 6.88 -7.40
CA PHE A 179 -2.68 7.47 -6.26
C PHE A 179 -1.56 6.55 -5.75
N GLU A 180 -0.62 7.14 -5.02
CA GLU A 180 0.44 6.42 -4.30
C GLU A 180 0.29 6.62 -2.79
N ILE A 181 0.58 5.58 -2.02
CA ILE A 181 0.83 5.68 -0.57
C ILE A 181 2.33 5.58 -0.36
N TYR A 182 2.92 6.64 0.18
CA TYR A 182 4.34 6.78 0.43
C TYR A 182 4.56 7.39 1.81
N ASN A 183 5.39 6.76 2.65
CA ASN A 183 5.70 7.26 4.00
C ASN A 183 4.43 7.56 4.84
N GLU A 184 3.44 6.66 4.82
CA GLU A 184 2.10 6.85 5.42
C GLU A 184 1.42 8.17 5.01
N CYS A 185 1.67 8.66 3.80
CA CYS A 185 0.99 9.80 3.18
C CYS A 185 0.43 9.41 1.81
N VAL A 186 -0.76 9.91 1.48
CA VAL A 186 -1.43 9.63 0.20
C VAL A 186 -1.19 10.77 -0.78
N TYR A 187 -0.80 10.46 -2.02
CA TYR A 187 -0.55 11.45 -3.07
C TYR A 187 -1.29 11.09 -4.36
N ASP A 188 -1.98 12.07 -4.94
CA ASP A 188 -2.72 11.92 -6.19
C ASP A 188 -1.76 11.98 -7.40
N LEU A 189 -1.78 10.93 -8.23
CA LEU A 189 -0.92 10.81 -9.41
C LEU A 189 -1.56 11.44 -10.67
N LEU A 190 -2.83 11.86 -10.62
CA LEU A 190 -3.56 12.47 -11.74
C LEU A 190 -3.65 14.01 -11.64
N GLN A 191 -3.02 14.60 -10.63
CA GLN A 191 -2.86 16.05 -10.52
C GLN A 191 -1.72 16.56 -11.44
N PRO A 192 -1.94 17.64 -12.22
CA PRO A 192 -0.88 18.28 -12.97
C PRO A 192 0.13 18.94 -12.02
N SER A 193 1.41 18.63 -12.19
CA SER A 193 2.49 19.08 -11.30
C SER A 193 2.84 20.56 -11.50
N GLN A 194 1.95 21.47 -11.12
CA GLN A 194 2.16 22.92 -11.19
C GLN A 194 3.16 23.44 -10.14
N SER A 195 3.46 22.67 -9.10
CA SER A 195 4.40 23.03 -8.03
C SER A 195 5.50 21.97 -7.86
N LYS A 196 6.64 22.35 -7.26
CA LYS A 196 7.75 21.44 -6.93
C LYS A 196 7.47 20.52 -5.72
N LYS A 197 6.35 20.67 -5.01
CA LYS A 197 6.06 19.96 -3.74
C LYS A 197 4.60 19.51 -3.69
N ARG A 198 4.38 18.19 -3.74
CA ARG A 198 3.03 17.58 -3.62
C ARG A 198 2.49 17.71 -2.21
N SER A 199 1.23 18.09 -2.07
CA SER A 199 0.51 18.07 -0.80
C SER A 199 0.02 16.64 -0.49
N PRO A 200 0.19 16.14 0.75
CA PRO A 200 -0.39 14.86 1.16
C PRO A 200 -1.90 15.00 1.38
N LEU A 201 -2.66 14.02 0.92
CA LEU A 201 -4.10 13.94 1.13
C LEU A 201 -4.43 13.24 2.46
N ARG A 202 -5.50 13.70 3.11
CA ARG A 202 -6.03 13.09 4.33
C ARG A 202 -6.94 11.92 3.98
N VAL A 203 -6.83 10.85 4.76
CA VAL A 203 -7.83 9.77 4.82
C VAL A 203 -8.91 10.20 5.80
N CYS A 204 -10.14 10.27 5.34
CA CYS A 204 -11.33 10.65 6.10
C CYS A 204 -12.25 9.44 6.24
N ASP A 205 -13.12 9.42 7.24
CA ASP A 205 -14.18 8.41 7.35
C ASP A 205 -15.50 9.01 6.86
N ASP A 206 -16.33 8.21 6.18
CA ASP A 206 -17.69 8.58 5.82
C ASP A 206 -18.66 8.39 7.01
N GLY A 207 -19.92 8.82 6.84
CA GLY A 207 -20.95 8.68 7.88
C GLY A 207 -21.28 7.24 8.26
N ALA A 208 -20.84 6.25 7.46
CA ALA A 208 -20.98 4.82 7.72
C ALA A 208 -19.64 4.16 8.10
N GLY A 209 -18.66 4.95 8.57
CA GLY A 209 -17.38 4.48 9.11
C GLY A 209 -16.36 3.98 8.09
N ASN A 210 -16.57 4.17 6.79
CA ASN A 210 -15.69 3.68 5.73
C ASN A 210 -14.66 4.75 5.33
N ALA A 211 -13.39 4.36 5.26
CA ALA A 211 -12.29 5.30 5.07
C ALA A 211 -12.03 5.64 3.59
N TYR A 212 -12.14 6.92 3.20
CA TYR A 212 -11.91 7.43 1.84
C TYR A 212 -10.82 8.51 1.76
N VAL A 213 -10.39 8.80 0.53
CA VAL A 213 -9.53 9.94 0.20
C VAL A 213 -10.24 10.81 -0.85
N LYS A 214 -10.15 12.13 -0.69
CA LYS A 214 -10.67 13.10 -1.66
C LYS A 214 -9.72 13.21 -2.87
N LEU A 215 -9.78 12.22 -3.75
CA LEU A 215 -8.97 12.09 -4.97
C LEU A 215 -9.57 12.84 -6.16
N LYS A 216 -8.73 13.22 -7.13
CA LYS A 216 -9.19 13.67 -8.45
C LYS A 216 -9.67 12.48 -9.28
N TRP A 217 -10.99 12.37 -9.41
CA TRP A 217 -11.63 11.44 -10.34
C TRP A 217 -11.62 12.02 -11.76
N ILE A 218 -11.20 11.23 -12.76
CA ILE A 218 -11.22 11.60 -14.18
C ILE A 218 -12.10 10.64 -14.96
N ASN A 219 -12.98 11.18 -15.81
CA ASN A 219 -13.87 10.41 -16.66
C ASN A 219 -13.16 9.88 -17.93
N ILE A 220 -13.02 8.56 -18.02
CA ILE A 220 -12.48 7.82 -19.16
C ILE A 220 -13.61 7.30 -20.03
N GLN A 221 -13.38 7.39 -21.33
CA GLN A 221 -14.34 7.07 -22.38
C GLN A 221 -13.88 5.95 -23.32
N ASN A 222 -12.58 5.68 -23.39
CA ASN A 222 -12.02 4.58 -24.17
C ASN A 222 -10.66 4.12 -23.61
N LEU A 223 -10.19 2.96 -24.08
CA LEU A 223 -8.91 2.38 -23.67
C LEU A 223 -7.69 3.28 -23.96
N SER A 224 -7.73 4.09 -25.03
CA SER A 224 -6.64 5.03 -25.36
C SER A 224 -6.50 6.13 -24.29
N GLU A 225 -7.63 6.65 -23.82
CA GLU A 225 -7.68 7.59 -22.69
C GLU A 225 -7.12 6.97 -21.39
N ALA A 226 -7.48 5.72 -21.08
CA ALA A 226 -6.97 5.02 -19.92
C ALA A 226 -5.46 4.81 -19.98
N ASN A 227 -4.93 4.37 -21.12
CA ASN A 227 -3.51 4.19 -21.32
C ASN A 227 -2.72 5.50 -21.20
N LYS A 228 -3.26 6.62 -21.70
CA LYS A 228 -2.67 7.96 -21.53
C LYS A 228 -2.65 8.40 -20.05
N LEU A 229 -3.74 8.20 -19.31
CA LEU A 229 -3.80 8.48 -17.87
C LEU A 229 -2.83 7.61 -17.06
N LEU A 230 -2.72 6.33 -17.42
CA LEU A 230 -1.78 5.41 -16.79
C LEU A 230 -0.33 5.83 -17.05
N GLN A 231 0.01 6.20 -18.29
CA GLN A 231 1.32 6.77 -18.61
C GLN A 231 1.59 8.08 -17.86
N PHE A 232 0.58 8.96 -17.74
CA PHE A 232 0.69 10.23 -17.00
C PHE A 232 0.96 9.99 -15.50
N GLY A 233 0.16 9.16 -14.85
CA GLY A 233 0.35 8.83 -13.44
C GLY A 233 1.67 8.09 -13.17
N ASN A 234 2.11 7.23 -14.08
CA ASN A 234 3.45 6.62 -14.00
C ASN A 234 4.58 7.65 -14.18
N LYS A 235 4.45 8.60 -15.11
CA LYS A 235 5.41 9.71 -15.23
C LYS A 235 5.47 10.52 -13.93
N ASN A 236 4.33 10.80 -13.30
CA ASN A 236 4.27 11.45 -12.00
C ASN A 236 4.92 10.59 -10.89
N ARG A 237 4.65 9.28 -10.83
CA ARG A 237 5.31 8.35 -9.88
C ARG A 237 6.83 8.38 -10.06
N SER A 238 7.31 8.23 -11.30
CA SER A 238 8.74 8.27 -11.64
C SER A 238 9.40 9.64 -11.44
N ALA A 239 8.68 10.74 -11.60
CA ALA A 239 9.22 12.09 -11.34
C ALA A 239 9.39 12.39 -9.84
N ALA A 240 8.61 11.74 -8.97
CA ALA A 240 8.80 11.78 -7.51
C ALA A 240 9.84 10.77 -7.01
N ALA A 241 10.13 9.72 -7.79
CA ALA A 241 11.30 8.86 -7.63
C ALA A 241 12.56 9.60 -8.12
N THR A 242 13.14 10.42 -7.24
CA THR A 242 14.48 10.98 -7.47
C THR A 242 15.50 9.85 -7.65
N LYS A 243 16.70 10.13 -8.17
CA LYS A 243 17.81 9.14 -8.22
C LYS A 243 18.16 8.53 -6.84
N ILE A 244 17.63 9.08 -5.75
CA ILE A 244 17.82 8.65 -4.37
C ILE A 244 16.68 7.72 -3.89
N ASN A 245 15.47 7.79 -4.46
CA ASN A 245 14.31 7.02 -4.00
C ASN A 245 13.80 6.10 -5.13
N GLN A 246 14.01 4.79 -5.00
CA GLN A 246 13.61 3.83 -6.03
C GLN A 246 12.09 3.68 -6.10
N SER A 247 11.53 3.49 -7.30
CA SER A 247 10.08 3.39 -7.51
C SER A 247 9.40 2.16 -6.88
N SER A 248 10.17 1.17 -6.42
CA SER A 248 9.71 -0.05 -5.75
C SER A 248 9.26 0.15 -4.30
N SER A 249 9.48 1.34 -3.73
CA SER A 249 9.20 1.67 -2.32
C SER A 249 7.79 2.22 -2.07
N ARG A 250 6.89 2.18 -3.07
CA ARG A 250 5.59 2.89 -3.03
C ARG A 250 4.43 1.99 -3.40
N HIS A 251 3.42 1.91 -2.53
CA HIS A 251 2.16 1.28 -2.88
C HIS A 251 1.43 2.14 -3.90
N SER A 252 1.16 1.62 -5.09
CA SER A 252 0.47 2.34 -6.15
C SER A 252 -0.92 1.74 -6.35
N ILE A 253 -1.97 2.54 -6.27
CA ILE A 253 -3.37 2.08 -6.30
C ILE A 253 -4.12 2.80 -7.42
N PHE A 254 -4.56 2.03 -8.42
CA PHE A 254 -5.42 2.50 -9.50
C PHE A 254 -6.84 1.99 -9.24
N THR A 255 -7.78 2.91 -8.98
CA THR A 255 -9.17 2.59 -8.69
C THR A 255 -10.07 3.10 -9.81
N MET A 256 -10.94 2.21 -10.29
CA MET A 256 -12.02 2.48 -11.23
C MET A 256 -13.34 2.48 -10.45
N LYS A 257 -14.21 3.44 -10.73
CA LYS A 257 -15.60 3.48 -10.28
C LYS A 257 -16.51 3.48 -11.51
N LEU A 258 -17.31 2.43 -11.65
CA LEU A 258 -18.40 2.35 -12.63
C LEU A 258 -19.66 2.92 -11.98
N LEU A 259 -20.36 3.78 -12.72
CA LEU A 259 -21.67 4.30 -12.35
C LEU A 259 -22.68 3.71 -13.32
N LYS A 260 -23.49 2.76 -12.86
CA LYS A 260 -24.64 2.24 -13.61
C LYS A 260 -25.84 3.11 -13.26
N ILE A 261 -26.55 3.60 -14.27
CA ILE A 261 -27.78 4.37 -14.09
C ILE A 261 -28.92 3.54 -14.64
N ASP A 262 -29.79 3.05 -13.76
CA ASP A 262 -31.13 2.57 -14.14
C ASP A 262 -32.15 3.68 -13.85
N ARG A 263 -33.38 3.52 -14.35
CA ARG A 263 -34.44 4.54 -14.56
C ARG A 263 -34.66 5.54 -13.42
N GLN A 264 -34.33 5.23 -12.16
CA GLN A 264 -34.32 6.17 -11.03
C GLN A 264 -33.16 5.96 -10.01
N THR A 265 -32.21 5.08 -10.28
CA THR A 265 -31.19 4.63 -9.31
C THR A 265 -29.78 4.64 -9.91
N VAL A 266 -28.79 5.05 -9.12
CA VAL A 266 -27.37 5.05 -9.53
C VAL A 266 -26.60 4.04 -8.70
N GLU A 267 -26.42 2.84 -9.24
CA GLU A 267 -25.54 1.84 -8.64
C GLU A 267 -24.06 2.23 -8.90
N ARG A 268 -23.21 2.05 -7.88
CA ARG A 268 -21.81 2.47 -7.92
C ARG A 268 -20.87 1.35 -7.49
N ILE A 269 -20.15 0.81 -8.45
CA ILE A 269 -19.27 -0.35 -8.29
C ILE A 269 -17.80 0.09 -8.37
N SER A 270 -16.91 -0.55 -7.62
CA SER A 270 -15.49 -0.18 -7.49
C SER A 270 -14.57 -1.34 -7.81
N PHE A 271 -13.63 -1.15 -8.73
CA PHE A 271 -12.53 -2.08 -9.01
C PHE A 271 -11.20 -1.42 -8.65
N SER A 272 -10.39 -2.02 -7.79
CA SER A 272 -9.09 -1.49 -7.41
C SER A 272 -7.96 -2.47 -7.73
N LEU A 273 -6.94 -1.95 -8.42
CA LEU A 273 -5.68 -2.66 -8.68
C LEU A 273 -4.55 -2.01 -7.87
N CYS A 274 -3.86 -2.82 -7.07
CA CYS A 274 -2.75 -2.35 -6.24
C CYS A 274 -1.42 -3.05 -6.57
N ASP A 275 -0.41 -2.25 -6.91
CA ASP A 275 1.00 -2.61 -6.97
C ASP A 275 1.60 -2.26 -5.60
N LEU A 276 1.60 -3.21 -4.65
CA LEU A 276 2.21 -3.00 -3.33
C LEU A 276 3.73 -2.85 -3.47
N ALA A 277 4.35 -2.15 -2.52
CA ALA A 277 5.81 -2.03 -2.40
C ALA A 277 6.47 -3.39 -2.05
N GLY A 278 7.79 -3.43 -2.14
CA GLY A 278 8.60 -4.57 -1.65
C GLY A 278 8.42 -4.85 -0.15
N SER A 279 8.44 -6.13 0.23
CA SER A 279 8.35 -6.60 1.62
C SER A 279 9.70 -6.99 2.23
N GLU A 280 10.80 -6.63 1.58
CA GLU A 280 12.17 -6.99 2.00
C GLU A 280 12.63 -6.27 3.28
N ARG A 281 13.40 -6.99 4.10
CA ARG A 281 14.00 -6.44 5.32
C ARG A 281 15.26 -5.68 4.98
N CYS A 282 15.39 -4.47 5.50
CA CYS A 282 16.48 -3.56 5.12
C CYS A 282 17.85 -3.86 5.77
N ASN A 283 18.03 -5.06 6.33
CA ASN A 283 19.26 -5.50 7.00
C ASN A 283 20.47 -5.63 6.04
N LYS A 284 20.25 -5.63 4.71
CA LYS A 284 21.33 -5.73 3.71
C LYS A 284 21.81 -4.39 3.15
N ALA A 285 21.15 -3.27 3.48
CA ALA A 285 21.45 -1.97 2.89
C ALA A 285 22.19 -1.05 3.90
N LYS A 286 23.34 -0.50 3.50
CA LYS A 286 24.06 0.56 4.23
C LYS A 286 23.34 1.92 4.10
N THR A 287 22.04 1.96 4.37
CA THR A 287 21.15 3.10 4.14
C THR A 287 20.73 3.72 5.47
N PHE A 288 21.27 4.90 5.75
CA PHE A 288 20.97 5.70 6.93
C PHE A 288 19.97 6.83 6.60
N GLY A 289 19.42 7.47 7.63
CA GLY A 289 18.53 8.64 7.48
C GLY A 289 17.14 8.30 6.93
N GLU A 290 16.57 9.19 6.11
CA GLU A 290 15.18 9.10 5.63
C GLU A 290 14.84 7.76 4.96
N ARG A 291 15.80 7.14 4.25
CA ARG A 291 15.62 5.82 3.61
C ARG A 291 15.30 4.70 4.61
N LEU A 292 15.88 4.74 5.81
CA LEU A 292 15.59 3.74 6.85
C LEU A 292 14.17 3.93 7.42
N LYS A 293 13.72 5.18 7.53
CA LYS A 293 12.35 5.52 7.95
C LYS A 293 11.31 5.16 6.87
N GLU A 294 11.62 5.41 5.60
CA GLU A 294 10.84 4.99 4.43
C GLU A 294 10.66 3.47 4.42
N ALA A 295 11.77 2.73 4.49
CA ALA A 295 11.81 1.28 4.62
C ALA A 295 11.00 0.75 5.81
N GLY A 296 11.16 1.36 6.99
CA GLY A 296 10.43 1.01 8.20
C GLY A 296 8.92 1.17 8.02
N ASN A 297 8.48 2.27 7.40
CA ASN A 297 7.05 2.53 7.17
C ASN A 297 6.43 1.61 6.11
N ILE A 298 7.17 1.24 5.07
CA ILE A 298 6.73 0.23 4.09
C ILE A 298 6.52 -1.11 4.78
N ASN A 299 7.54 -1.60 5.50
CA ASN A 299 7.47 -2.87 6.22
C ASN A 299 6.42 -2.84 7.33
N ASN A 300 6.20 -1.70 8.00
CA ASN A 300 5.12 -1.54 8.97
C ASN A 300 3.74 -1.67 8.30
N SER A 301 3.49 -0.97 7.18
CA SER A 301 2.19 -1.06 6.47
C SER A 301 1.88 -2.48 5.98
N LEU A 302 2.89 -3.24 5.55
CA LEU A 302 2.75 -4.64 5.13
C LEU A 302 2.64 -5.61 6.32
N LEU A 303 3.33 -5.34 7.44
CA LEU A 303 3.18 -6.07 8.70
C LEU A 303 1.76 -5.90 9.27
N ILE A 304 1.21 -4.69 9.22
CA ILE A 304 -0.16 -4.39 9.67
C ILE A 304 -1.17 -5.10 8.77
N LEU A 305 -0.97 -5.14 7.45
CA LEU A 305 -1.76 -5.99 6.56
C LEU A 305 -1.68 -7.48 6.96
N GLY A 306 -0.48 -7.95 7.34
CA GLY A 306 -0.25 -9.26 7.96
C GLY A 306 -1.07 -9.51 9.22
N LYS A 307 -1.06 -8.55 10.16
CA LYS A 307 -1.87 -8.61 11.39
C LYS A 307 -3.37 -8.60 11.09
N CYS A 308 -3.85 -7.73 10.20
CA CYS A 308 -5.26 -7.65 9.81
C CYS A 308 -5.78 -8.99 9.27
N ILE A 309 -5.04 -9.59 8.34
CA ILE A 309 -5.39 -10.89 7.74
C ILE A 309 -5.36 -12.02 8.80
N SER A 310 -4.37 -12.01 9.69
CA SER A 310 -4.27 -12.99 10.78
C SER A 310 -5.43 -12.87 11.77
N ALA A 311 -5.80 -11.64 12.14
CA ALA A 311 -6.91 -11.34 13.04
C ALA A 311 -8.28 -11.65 12.41
N LEU A 312 -8.47 -11.34 11.12
CA LEU A 312 -9.66 -11.73 10.34
C LEU A 312 -9.87 -13.24 10.40
N ARG A 313 -8.83 -14.03 10.09
CA ARG A 313 -8.90 -15.50 10.14
C ARG A 313 -9.23 -16.01 11.55
N SER A 314 -8.57 -15.49 12.58
CA SER A 314 -8.86 -15.90 13.97
C SER A 314 -10.29 -15.54 14.39
N SER A 315 -10.77 -14.35 14.03
CA SER A 315 -12.15 -13.91 14.27
C SER A 315 -13.22 -14.66 13.46
N GLN A 316 -12.82 -15.50 12.51
CA GLN A 316 -13.71 -16.40 11.74
C GLN A 316 -13.67 -17.84 12.26
N ALA A 317 -12.59 -18.22 12.96
CA ALA A 317 -12.44 -19.54 13.58
C ALA A 317 -13.02 -19.57 15.01
N ASP A 318 -12.87 -18.48 15.77
CA ASP A 318 -13.37 -18.33 17.13
C ASP A 318 -14.67 -17.51 17.18
N THR A 319 -15.58 -17.84 18.09
CA THR A 319 -16.86 -17.10 18.30
C THR A 319 -16.67 -15.70 18.90
N LYS A 320 -15.44 -15.29 19.24
CA LYS A 320 -15.13 -13.95 19.74
C LYS A 320 -14.63 -13.07 18.61
N VAL A 321 -15.33 -11.96 18.37
CA VAL A 321 -14.89 -10.91 17.45
C VAL A 321 -13.58 -10.30 17.97
N ALA A 322 -12.47 -10.62 17.31
CA ALA A 322 -11.17 -10.06 17.66
C ALA A 322 -11.02 -8.64 17.10
N TYR A 323 -10.30 -7.76 17.79
CA TYR A 323 -9.97 -6.44 17.25
C TYR A 323 -9.06 -6.58 16.02
N ILE A 324 -9.53 -6.10 14.86
CA ILE A 324 -8.76 -6.12 13.61
C ILE A 324 -8.10 -4.75 13.41
N PRO A 325 -6.76 -4.66 13.33
CA PRO A 325 -6.00 -3.40 13.37
C PRO A 325 -6.01 -2.57 12.08
N PHE A 326 -7.15 -2.48 11.38
CA PHE A 326 -7.27 -1.71 10.13
C PHE A 326 -6.83 -0.24 10.26
N ARG A 327 -6.97 0.35 11.45
CA ARG A 327 -6.61 1.74 11.74
C ARG A 327 -5.10 2.00 11.89
N GLU A 328 -4.25 0.96 12.02
CA GLU A 328 -2.81 1.12 12.27
C GLU A 328 -2.02 1.61 11.03
N SER A 329 -2.52 1.40 9.81
CA SER A 329 -1.93 1.93 8.55
C SER A 329 -3.02 2.46 7.62
N LYS A 330 -2.70 3.52 6.86
CA LYS A 330 -3.61 4.05 5.83
C LYS A 330 -3.91 3.05 4.72
N LEU A 331 -2.98 2.13 4.42
CA LEU A 331 -3.20 1.06 3.45
C LEU A 331 -4.34 0.13 3.91
N THR A 332 -4.23 -0.40 5.13
CA THR A 332 -5.24 -1.32 5.69
C THR A 332 -6.55 -0.62 5.96
N LYS A 333 -6.54 0.66 6.35
CA LYS A 333 -7.76 1.45 6.56
C LYS A 333 -8.55 1.62 5.26
N LEU A 334 -7.86 1.87 4.14
CA LEU A 334 -8.49 1.94 2.81
C LEU A 334 -8.96 0.58 2.28
N PHE A 335 -8.29 -0.51 2.67
CA PHE A 335 -8.68 -1.87 2.26
C PHE A 335 -9.79 -2.50 3.12
N GLN A 336 -10.09 -1.94 4.30
CA GLN A 336 -11.08 -2.47 5.25
C GLN A 336 -12.40 -2.89 4.60
N ALA A 337 -12.96 -2.07 3.69
CA ALA A 337 -14.23 -2.37 3.02
C ALA A 337 -14.19 -3.68 2.19
N PHE A 338 -13.06 -3.98 1.54
CA PHE A 338 -12.90 -5.19 0.71
C PHE A 338 -12.64 -6.46 1.54
N PHE A 339 -12.19 -6.32 2.79
CA PHE A 339 -12.03 -7.45 3.71
C PHE A 339 -13.30 -7.73 4.54
N CYS A 340 -14.07 -6.69 4.87
CA CYS A 340 -15.29 -6.77 5.67
C CYS A 340 -16.57 -6.93 4.81
N GLY A 341 -16.50 -7.73 3.74
CA GLY A 341 -17.69 -8.19 2.99
C GLY A 341 -18.38 -7.18 2.06
N LYS A 342 -17.79 -5.99 1.79
CA LYS A 342 -18.32 -5.05 0.79
C LYS A 342 -17.72 -5.26 -0.61
N GLY A 343 -17.07 -6.39 -0.85
CA GLY A 343 -16.47 -6.77 -2.13
C GLY A 343 -15.59 -8.03 -2.01
N ARG A 344 -15.15 -8.58 -3.15
CA ARG A 344 -14.13 -9.64 -3.18
C ARG A 344 -12.73 -9.06 -3.21
N ALA A 345 -11.78 -9.75 -2.57
CA ALA A 345 -10.36 -9.42 -2.63
C ALA A 345 -9.54 -10.63 -3.10
N ALA A 346 -8.56 -10.41 -3.97
CA ALA A 346 -7.65 -11.44 -4.44
C ALA A 346 -6.20 -10.98 -4.42
N MET A 347 -5.30 -11.94 -4.22
CA MET A 347 -3.88 -11.69 -4.01
C MET A 347 -3.05 -12.40 -5.08
N ILE A 348 -2.19 -11.65 -5.76
CA ILE A 348 -1.22 -12.22 -6.71
C ILE A 348 0.17 -12.13 -6.10
N VAL A 349 0.64 -13.25 -5.59
CA VAL A 349 1.95 -13.43 -4.98
C VAL A 349 2.98 -13.55 -6.10
N ASN A 350 3.94 -12.65 -6.15
CA ASN A 350 5.03 -12.70 -7.11
C ASN A 350 6.30 -13.12 -6.36
N ILE A 351 7.01 -14.12 -6.89
CA ILE A 351 8.30 -14.56 -6.33
C ILE A 351 9.38 -14.60 -7.40
N ASN A 352 10.63 -14.37 -6.98
CA ASN A 352 11.82 -14.72 -7.74
C ASN A 352 12.36 -16.08 -7.26
N GLN A 353 13.17 -16.70 -8.11
CA GLN A 353 13.74 -18.03 -7.86
C GLN A 353 15.16 -17.97 -7.25
N CYS A 354 15.71 -16.77 -7.10
CA CYS A 354 17.06 -16.49 -6.60
C CYS A 354 17.28 -16.98 -5.15
N ALA A 355 18.34 -17.76 -4.95
CA ALA A 355 18.79 -18.22 -3.63
C ALA A 355 19.09 -17.06 -2.65
N SER A 356 19.61 -15.93 -3.17
CA SER A 356 19.98 -14.74 -2.39
C SER A 356 18.79 -14.05 -1.70
N THR A 357 17.56 -14.32 -2.15
CA THR A 357 16.28 -13.82 -1.60
C THR A 357 15.40 -14.92 -1.01
N TYR A 358 15.91 -16.15 -0.85
CA TYR A 358 15.13 -17.30 -0.38
C TYR A 358 14.39 -17.04 0.93
N ASP A 359 15.08 -16.54 1.97
CA ASP A 359 14.48 -16.37 3.30
C ASP A 359 13.34 -15.32 3.32
N GLU A 360 13.38 -14.33 2.41
CA GLU A 360 12.30 -13.35 2.22
C GLU A 360 11.15 -13.94 1.41
N THR A 361 11.45 -14.71 0.36
CA THR A 361 10.46 -15.46 -0.42
C THR A 361 9.69 -16.43 0.47
N LEU A 362 10.38 -17.15 1.37
CA LEU A 362 9.77 -18.02 2.36
C LEU A 362 8.84 -17.26 3.31
N HIS A 363 9.17 -16.02 3.70
CA HIS A 363 8.32 -15.18 4.53
C HIS A 363 7.02 -14.79 3.81
N ILE A 364 7.12 -14.37 2.54
CA ILE A 364 5.97 -14.07 1.66
C ILE A 364 5.04 -15.27 1.51
N MET A 365 5.61 -16.46 1.30
CA MET A 365 4.84 -17.68 1.08
C MET A 365 4.11 -18.13 2.34
N LYS A 366 4.73 -17.97 3.52
CA LYS A 366 4.08 -18.18 4.83
C LYS A 366 2.92 -17.20 5.06
N PHE A 367 3.10 -15.91 4.75
CA PHE A 367 2.02 -14.93 4.84
C PHE A 367 0.85 -15.25 3.88
N SER A 368 1.16 -15.64 2.64
CA SER A 368 0.17 -16.02 1.64
C SER A 368 -0.63 -17.27 2.06
N ALA A 369 0.00 -18.23 2.74
CA ALA A 369 -0.69 -19.39 3.29
C ALA A 369 -1.69 -19.03 4.42
N VAL A 370 -1.40 -18.01 5.22
CA VAL A 370 -2.36 -17.48 6.22
C VAL A 370 -3.50 -16.74 5.52
N ALA A 371 -3.19 -15.92 4.50
CA ALA A 371 -4.19 -15.17 3.75
C ALA A 371 -5.21 -16.07 3.02
N LYS A 372 -4.78 -17.23 2.49
CA LYS A 372 -5.66 -18.20 1.80
C LYS A 372 -6.76 -18.76 2.71
N GLN A 373 -6.56 -18.72 4.03
CA GLN A 373 -7.51 -19.22 5.03
C GLN A 373 -8.58 -18.19 5.43
N VAL A 374 -8.50 -16.95 4.95
CA VAL A 374 -9.54 -15.93 5.22
C VAL A 374 -10.75 -16.20 4.32
N VAL A 375 -11.92 -16.33 4.94
CA VAL A 375 -13.20 -16.42 4.25
C VAL A 375 -13.71 -15.02 3.93
N GLN A 376 -14.23 -14.82 2.73
CA GLN A 376 -14.91 -13.61 2.30
C GLN A 376 -16.41 -13.88 2.32
N VAL A 377 -17.14 -13.04 3.05
CA VAL A 377 -18.60 -13.04 3.03
C VAL A 377 -19.04 -12.20 1.84
N ILE A 378 -19.57 -12.85 0.82
CA ILE A 378 -20.15 -12.21 -0.36
C ILE A 378 -21.67 -12.21 -0.14
N PRO A 379 -22.34 -11.06 -0.06
CA PRO A 379 -23.80 -11.01 0.01
C PRO A 379 -24.43 -11.68 -1.23
N ASP A 380 -25.42 -12.56 -1.07
CA ASP A 380 -26.04 -13.36 -2.16
C ASP A 380 -26.98 -12.57 -3.11
N LYS A 381 -26.76 -11.26 -3.16
CA LYS A 381 -27.31 -10.21 -4.04
C LYS A 381 -26.61 -8.91 -3.62
N PRO A 382 -26.59 -7.85 -4.45
CA PRO A 382 -26.49 -6.52 -3.88
C PRO A 382 -27.65 -6.40 -2.88
N ALA A 383 -27.31 -6.31 -1.59
CA ALA A 383 -28.31 -6.01 -0.58
C ALA A 383 -29.02 -4.70 -0.97
N GLU A 384 -30.20 -4.45 -0.40
CA GLU A 384 -30.79 -3.11 -0.38
C GLU A 384 -29.97 -2.21 0.57
N SER A 385 -28.65 -2.13 0.34
CA SER A 385 -27.71 -1.34 1.11
C SER A 385 -27.98 0.12 0.82
N SER A 386 -28.81 0.74 1.66
CA SER A 386 -29.01 2.18 1.78
C SER A 386 -29.04 2.88 0.42
N VAL A 387 -30.21 2.83 -0.25
CA VAL A 387 -30.48 3.37 -1.61
C VAL A 387 -29.47 4.46 -1.99
N PRO A 388 -28.67 4.29 -3.06
CA PRO A 388 -27.61 5.22 -3.42
C PRO A 388 -28.14 6.65 -3.42
N CYS A 389 -27.75 7.40 -2.39
CA CYS A 389 -28.36 8.71 -2.14
C CYS A 389 -27.98 9.62 -3.29
N LEU A 390 -28.95 9.87 -4.18
CA LEU A 390 -28.82 10.83 -5.25
C LEU A 390 -28.72 12.19 -4.59
N VAL A 391 -27.49 12.71 -4.57
CA VAL A 391 -27.21 13.98 -3.93
C VAL A 391 -27.50 15.07 -4.95
N GLY A 392 -28.45 15.94 -4.62
CA GLY A 392 -28.74 17.15 -5.37
C GLY A 392 -27.55 18.11 -5.40
N ARG A 393 -27.70 19.17 -6.20
CA ARG A 393 -26.64 20.14 -6.52
C ARG A 393 -25.93 20.70 -5.28
N ASP A 394 -26.67 20.85 -4.17
CA ASP A 394 -26.22 21.46 -2.91
C ASP A 394 -25.59 20.46 -1.91
N GLY A 395 -25.44 19.18 -2.26
CA GLY A 395 -24.97 18.16 -1.30
C GLY A 395 -26.06 17.58 -0.40
N LYS A 396 -27.34 17.83 -0.68
CA LYS A 396 -28.51 17.29 0.06
C LYS A 396 -29.21 16.14 -0.71
N PRO A 397 -29.87 15.18 -0.03
CA PRO A 397 -30.64 14.12 -0.70
C PRO A 397 -31.76 14.67 -1.60
N LEU A 398 -31.97 14.05 -2.77
CA LEU A 398 -33.11 14.35 -3.63
C LEU A 398 -34.37 13.62 -3.14
N MET A 399 -35.34 14.35 -2.59
CA MET A 399 -36.65 13.79 -2.18
C MET A 399 -37.51 13.41 -3.40
N LYS A 400 -38.29 12.32 -3.27
CA LYS A 400 -39.33 11.95 -4.25
C LYS A 400 -40.56 12.86 -4.14
N ASN A 401 -41.35 12.95 -5.21
CA ASN A 401 -42.50 13.85 -5.35
C ASN A 401 -43.48 13.76 -4.17
N GLY A 402 -43.96 14.92 -3.73
CA GLY A 402 -44.61 15.06 -2.43
C GLY A 402 -46.01 14.45 -2.32
N VAL A 403 -46.23 13.82 -1.17
CA VAL A 403 -47.47 13.94 -0.40
C VAL A 403 -47.08 14.61 0.92
N LEU A 404 -47.94 15.50 1.42
CA LEU A 404 -47.69 16.25 2.63
C LEU A 404 -48.24 15.47 3.84
N GLU A 405 -47.35 14.94 4.67
CA GLU A 405 -47.69 14.51 6.03
C GLU A 405 -46.72 15.20 7.00
N GLY A 406 -47.26 15.67 8.13
CA GLY A 406 -46.62 16.71 8.93
C GLY A 406 -45.37 16.23 9.66
N TYR A 407 -44.47 17.18 9.97
CA TYR A 407 -43.42 16.97 10.96
C TYR A 407 -44.02 16.62 12.33
N PRO A 408 -43.51 15.57 13.00
CA PRO A 408 -43.12 15.65 14.40
C PRO A 408 -41.71 16.24 14.51
N SER A 409 -41.42 16.87 15.65
CA SER A 409 -40.11 17.37 16.03
C SER A 409 -39.11 16.24 16.37
N GLU A 410 -37.87 16.60 16.71
CA GLU A 410 -36.67 15.73 16.85
C GLU A 410 -36.69 14.63 17.95
N ASP A 411 -37.84 14.11 18.34
CA ASP A 411 -38.00 13.02 19.32
C ASP A 411 -38.71 11.82 18.68
N GLU A 412 -37.97 10.96 17.96
CA GLU A 412 -38.20 9.49 17.85
C GLU A 412 -37.09 8.84 16.99
N LEU A 413 -36.13 8.24 17.68
CA LEU A 413 -35.21 7.22 17.18
C LEU A 413 -35.57 5.91 17.89
N PHE A 414 -35.18 4.78 17.30
CA PHE A 414 -35.45 3.40 17.77
C PHE A 414 -36.93 3.00 17.58
N GLU A 415 -37.30 1.79 17.15
CA GLU A 415 -36.54 0.56 16.87
C GLU A 415 -37.47 -0.38 16.06
N GLU A 416 -36.96 -1.19 15.12
CA GLU A 416 -37.50 -2.53 14.79
C GLU A 416 -36.39 -3.39 14.17
N GLU A 417 -35.67 -4.13 15.02
CA GLU A 417 -35.16 -5.47 14.69
C GLU A 417 -35.72 -6.45 15.76
N ASP A 418 -36.01 -7.67 15.32
CA ASP A 418 -36.40 -8.85 16.10
C ASP A 418 -37.77 -8.89 16.83
N GLU A 419 -38.75 -9.54 16.17
CA GLU A 419 -39.89 -10.19 16.83
C GLU A 419 -39.39 -11.31 17.76
N ALA A 420 -39.16 -11.00 19.04
CA ALA A 420 -38.91 -11.97 20.10
C ALA A 420 -39.85 -11.77 21.31
N ASP A 421 -40.92 -12.56 21.31
CA ASP A 421 -41.80 -12.90 22.45
C ASP A 421 -42.65 -11.77 23.10
N MET A 422 -43.82 -11.56 22.52
CA MET A 422 -44.91 -10.71 23.02
C MET A 422 -45.58 -11.30 24.28
N SER A 423 -45.19 -10.88 25.49
CA SER A 423 -46.00 -11.21 26.70
C SER A 423 -45.92 -10.30 27.95
N LEU A 424 -44.94 -9.40 28.12
CA LEU A 424 -44.74 -8.67 29.40
C LEU A 424 -44.44 -7.16 29.26
N LEU A 425 -45.44 -6.35 28.88
CA LEU A 425 -45.37 -4.89 29.01
C LEU A 425 -45.94 -4.41 30.37
N PRO A 426 -45.21 -3.57 31.14
CA PRO A 426 -45.73 -2.95 32.36
C PRO A 426 -46.88 -1.98 32.05
N GLN A 427 -48.01 -2.10 32.77
CA GLN A 427 -49.27 -1.41 32.44
C GLN A 427 -49.36 0.06 32.90
N ASN A 428 -48.25 0.73 33.25
CA ASN A 428 -48.27 2.11 33.74
C ASN A 428 -47.10 2.95 33.20
N ASP A 429 -47.41 4.07 32.55
CA ASP A 429 -46.45 5.06 32.02
C ASP A 429 -45.44 5.56 33.06
N LYS A 430 -45.85 5.54 34.34
CA LYS A 430 -45.04 6.01 35.47
C LYS A 430 -43.83 5.12 35.75
N ASP A 431 -43.93 3.81 35.50
CA ASP A 431 -42.83 2.88 35.66
C ASP A 431 -41.86 2.98 34.47
N LEU A 432 -42.39 3.20 33.26
CA LEU A 432 -41.59 3.44 32.05
C LEU A 432 -40.74 4.72 32.17
N LEU A 433 -41.33 5.83 32.65
CA LEU A 433 -40.60 7.07 32.92
C LEU A 433 -39.47 6.86 33.95
N ASN A 434 -39.73 6.11 35.02
CA ASN A 434 -38.74 5.80 36.05
C ASN A 434 -37.59 4.92 35.50
N ILE A 435 -37.88 3.99 34.57
CA ILE A 435 -36.85 3.21 33.86
C ILE A 435 -36.02 4.12 32.96
N ILE A 436 -36.64 5.01 32.17
CA ILE A 436 -35.94 5.97 31.30
C ILE A 436 -35.02 6.89 32.11
N GLU A 437 -35.46 7.37 33.27
CA GLU A 437 -34.63 8.23 34.14
C GLU A 437 -33.46 7.45 34.78
N ASN A 438 -33.67 6.20 35.18
CA ASN A 438 -32.61 5.29 35.63
C ASN A 438 -31.61 4.93 34.52
N LEU A 439 -32.05 4.79 33.27
CA LEU A 439 -31.17 4.55 32.12
C LEU A 439 -30.37 5.81 31.76
N ARG A 440 -31.00 7.00 31.76
CA ARG A 440 -30.31 8.29 31.53
C ARG A 440 -29.23 8.56 32.59
N THR A 441 -29.51 8.30 33.86
CA THR A 441 -28.53 8.47 34.95
C THR A 441 -27.39 7.46 34.86
N LYS A 442 -27.65 6.18 34.55
CA LYS A 442 -26.60 5.17 34.28
C LYS A 442 -25.75 5.55 33.07
N PHE A 443 -26.36 6.00 31.97
CA PHE A 443 -25.63 6.45 30.77
C PHE A 443 -24.72 7.65 31.06
N LEU A 444 -25.20 8.64 31.82
CA LEU A 444 -24.39 9.78 32.23
C LEU A 444 -23.24 9.38 33.17
N ALA A 445 -23.46 8.41 34.06
CA ALA A 445 -22.41 7.86 34.92
C ALA A 445 -21.32 7.13 34.12
N GLU A 446 -21.71 6.25 33.19
CA GLU A 446 -20.76 5.50 32.36
C GLU A 446 -20.01 6.44 31.38
N ARG A 447 -20.68 7.48 30.87
CA ARG A 447 -20.02 8.52 30.05
C ARG A 447 -18.99 9.32 30.86
N ARG A 448 -19.26 9.65 32.13
CA ARG A 448 -18.28 10.28 33.03
C ARG A 448 -17.09 9.36 33.32
N LYS A 449 -17.35 8.08 33.58
CA LYS A 449 -16.32 7.06 33.81
C LYS A 449 -15.39 6.87 32.60
N ASN A 450 -15.96 6.79 31.39
CA ASN A 450 -15.18 6.76 30.15
C ASN A 450 -14.33 8.01 29.95
N LEU A 451 -14.85 9.21 30.25
CA LEU A 451 -14.09 10.46 30.19
C LEU A 451 -12.89 10.46 31.16
N VAL A 452 -13.08 9.96 32.38
CA VAL A 452 -11.97 9.84 33.37
C VAL A 452 -10.92 8.85 32.88
N GLN A 453 -11.33 7.67 32.40
CA GLN A 453 -10.42 6.67 31.82
C GLN A 453 -9.67 7.20 30.60
N GLU A 454 -10.33 7.98 29.73
CA GLU A 454 -9.68 8.61 28.58
C GLU A 454 -8.64 9.65 29.03
N MET A 455 -8.93 10.45 30.06
CA MET A 455 -7.95 11.40 30.63
C MET A 455 -6.76 10.69 31.27
N GLU A 456 -6.99 9.58 31.96
CA GLU A 456 -5.95 8.77 32.61
C GLU A 456 -5.03 8.09 31.58
N ILE A 457 -5.60 7.43 30.56
CA ILE A 457 -4.84 6.86 29.43
C ILE A 457 -4.03 7.94 28.69
N ARG A 458 -4.61 9.13 28.45
CA ARG A 458 -3.90 10.25 27.82
C ARG A 458 -2.75 10.76 28.69
N LYS A 459 -2.87 10.72 30.01
CA LYS A 459 -1.81 11.09 30.95
C LYS A 459 -0.69 10.04 30.93
N GLU A 460 -1.01 8.76 31.11
CA GLU A 460 -0.03 7.67 31.05
C GLU A 460 0.75 7.66 29.72
N MET A 461 0.05 7.86 28.61
CA MET A 461 0.69 7.94 27.28
C MET A 461 1.55 9.20 27.11
N GLY A 462 1.19 10.31 27.76
CA GLY A 462 2.00 11.53 27.81
C GLY A 462 3.27 11.37 28.66
N ASP A 463 3.14 10.76 29.84
CA ASP A 463 4.25 10.49 30.75
C ASP A 463 5.24 9.50 30.12
N ALA A 464 4.75 8.43 29.46
CA ALA A 464 5.58 7.48 28.71
C ALA A 464 6.26 8.13 27.50
N MET A 465 5.58 9.02 26.77
CA MET A 465 6.17 9.77 25.66
C MET A 465 7.26 10.74 26.13
N LEU A 466 7.09 11.36 27.30
CA LEU A 466 8.11 12.23 27.91
C LEU A 466 9.34 11.42 28.33
N GLN A 467 9.15 10.26 28.97
CA GLN A 467 10.25 9.37 29.34
C GLN A 467 11.05 8.89 28.11
N GLN A 468 10.36 8.45 27.05
CA GLN A 468 11.01 8.04 25.80
C GLN A 468 11.80 9.19 25.15
N LEU A 469 11.34 10.44 25.30
CA LEU A 469 12.01 11.62 24.76
C LEU A 469 13.29 11.95 25.53
N LEU A 470 13.27 11.79 26.87
CA LEU A 470 14.46 11.91 27.73
C LEU A 470 15.50 10.82 27.43
N GLU A 471 15.09 9.55 27.39
CA GLU A 471 15.98 8.42 27.02
C GLU A 471 16.59 8.63 25.62
N SER A 472 15.81 9.18 24.67
CA SER A 472 16.31 9.51 23.34
C SER A 472 17.26 10.71 23.31
N GLU A 473 17.18 11.65 24.25
CA GLU A 473 18.12 12.77 24.35
C GLU A 473 19.44 12.33 24.99
N GLU A 474 19.38 11.47 26.01
CA GLU A 474 20.56 10.93 26.68
C GLU A 474 21.40 10.06 25.72
N LEU A 475 20.77 9.13 24.99
CA LEU A 475 21.42 8.38 23.91
C LEU A 475 21.98 9.27 22.79
N ARG A 476 21.37 10.44 22.55
CA ARG A 476 21.88 11.42 21.57
C ARG A 476 23.16 12.07 22.07
N ARG A 477 23.23 12.41 23.36
CA ARG A 477 24.40 13.00 24.01
C ARG A 477 25.57 12.03 24.02
N GLU A 478 25.35 10.78 24.42
CA GLU A 478 26.37 9.71 24.36
C GLU A 478 26.92 9.53 22.93
N ALA A 479 26.05 9.60 21.91
CA ALA A 479 26.46 9.50 20.51
C ALA A 479 27.22 10.74 19.98
N GLU A 480 27.02 11.92 20.58
CA GLU A 480 27.82 13.13 20.31
C GLU A 480 29.19 13.05 21.00
N GLU A 481 29.25 12.68 22.28
CA GLU A 481 30.50 12.44 23.03
C GLU A 481 31.38 11.38 22.33
N LEU A 482 30.79 10.27 21.86
CA LEU A 482 31.52 9.22 21.14
C LEU A 482 32.03 9.70 19.78
N LYS A 483 31.29 10.58 19.08
CA LYS A 483 31.74 11.18 17.82
C LYS A 483 32.92 12.10 18.01
N GLU A 484 32.91 12.94 19.04
CA GLU A 484 34.03 13.84 19.35
C GLU A 484 35.30 13.02 19.65
N SER A 485 35.20 11.97 20.47
CA SER A 485 36.33 11.06 20.72
C SER A 485 36.84 10.36 19.45
N TYR A 486 35.97 10.00 18.51
CA TYR A 486 36.38 9.41 17.23
C TYR A 486 37.02 10.45 16.29
N ALA A 487 36.55 11.70 16.30
CA ALA A 487 37.12 12.79 15.52
C ALA A 487 38.53 13.13 16.01
N GLU A 488 38.73 13.26 17.32
CA GLU A 488 40.03 13.51 17.95
C GLU A 488 41.04 12.40 17.60
N LYS A 489 40.64 11.13 17.69
CA LYS A 489 41.48 9.99 17.27
C LYS A 489 41.86 10.04 15.79
N LEU A 490 40.94 10.46 14.93
CA LEU A 490 41.19 10.58 13.50
C LEU A 490 42.18 11.72 13.20
N GLU A 491 42.04 12.87 13.85
CA GLU A 491 42.94 14.02 13.71
C GLU A 491 44.35 13.68 14.21
N ASN A 492 44.47 13.06 15.40
CA ASN A 492 45.75 12.59 15.93
C ASN A 492 46.43 11.58 14.97
N THR A 493 45.65 10.68 14.38
CA THR A 493 46.16 9.73 13.36
C THR A 493 46.59 10.44 12.07
N PHE A 494 45.87 11.50 11.68
CA PHE A 494 46.19 12.31 10.49
C PHE A 494 47.49 13.09 10.67
N GLU A 495 47.72 13.73 11.82
CA GLU A 495 48.99 14.41 12.12
C GLU A 495 50.16 13.43 12.18
N MET A 496 49.98 12.24 12.77
CA MET A 496 51.02 11.18 12.73
C MET A 496 51.43 10.82 11.29
N TYR A 497 50.47 10.65 10.38
CA TYR A 497 50.79 10.38 8.96
C TYR A 497 51.45 11.60 8.29
N LYS A 498 51.00 12.81 8.59
CA LYS A 498 51.52 14.05 8.04
C LYS A 498 52.98 14.30 8.44
N ASP A 499 53.36 14.01 9.69
CA ASP A 499 54.76 14.10 10.14
C ASP A 499 55.63 12.99 9.55
N ALA A 500 55.15 11.74 9.50
CA ALA A 500 55.88 10.64 8.85
C ALA A 500 56.16 10.92 7.35
N ILE A 501 55.24 11.60 6.65
CA ILE A 501 55.44 12.02 5.25
C ILE A 501 56.49 13.14 5.15
N LYS A 502 56.51 14.12 6.07
CA LYS A 502 57.55 15.17 6.11
C LYS A 502 58.93 14.57 6.34
N ASP A 503 59.06 13.67 7.31
CA ASP A 503 60.34 13.03 7.65
C ASP A 503 60.88 12.22 6.48
N HIS A 504 60.03 11.41 5.83
CA HIS A 504 60.41 10.68 4.63
C HIS A 504 60.84 11.60 3.48
N ALA A 505 60.11 12.71 3.26
CA ALA A 505 60.46 13.69 2.23
C ALA A 505 61.79 14.40 2.54
N TYR A 506 62.05 14.73 3.81
CA TYR A 506 63.30 15.34 4.26
C TYR A 506 64.49 14.38 4.10
N GLN A 507 64.36 13.13 4.53
CA GLN A 507 65.39 12.09 4.34
C GLN A 507 65.68 11.86 2.86
N SER A 508 64.64 11.81 2.02
CA SER A 508 64.80 11.68 0.56
C SER A 508 65.54 12.88 -0.05
N ALA A 509 65.27 14.10 0.43
CA ALA A 509 65.97 15.31 -0.04
C ALA A 509 67.44 15.34 0.41
N MET A 510 67.73 14.90 1.64
CA MET A 510 69.09 14.80 2.16
C MET A 510 69.93 13.77 1.39
N SER A 511 69.40 12.58 1.10
CA SER A 511 70.09 11.56 0.28
C SER A 511 70.42 12.10 -1.11
N ASN A 512 69.47 12.78 -1.76
CA ASN A 512 69.71 13.40 -3.07
C ASN A 512 70.76 14.55 -3.02
N LEU A 513 70.96 15.20 -1.86
CA LEU A 513 72.01 16.20 -1.69
C LEU A 513 73.39 15.56 -1.50
N GLU A 514 73.47 14.44 -0.77
CA GLU A 514 74.70 13.66 -0.62
C GLU A 514 75.15 13.04 -1.96
N ASP A 515 74.22 12.46 -2.73
CA ASP A 515 74.50 11.86 -4.05
C ASP A 515 74.97 12.87 -5.11
N ASN A 516 74.66 14.17 -4.94
CA ASN A 516 75.05 15.24 -5.86
C ASN A 516 76.16 16.15 -5.29
N TYR A 517 76.77 15.79 -4.15
CA TYR A 517 77.82 16.60 -3.53
C TYR A 517 79.19 16.33 -4.16
N VAL A 518 79.71 17.31 -4.91
CA VAL A 518 81.09 17.31 -5.40
C VAL A 518 81.98 18.09 -4.41
N PRO A 519 83.02 17.47 -3.81
CA PRO A 519 83.96 18.17 -2.93
C PRO A 519 84.64 19.34 -3.65
N LEU A 520 84.82 20.46 -2.94
CA LEU A 520 85.33 21.71 -3.53
C LEU A 520 86.70 21.52 -4.21
N ASP A 521 87.57 20.69 -3.64
CA ASP A 521 88.90 20.38 -4.18
C ASP A 521 88.85 19.57 -5.49
N ALA A 522 87.80 18.77 -5.69
CA ALA A 522 87.57 18.06 -6.95
C ALA A 522 87.01 19.00 -8.01
N PHE A 523 86.11 19.92 -7.62
CA PHE A 523 85.55 20.94 -8.51
C PHE A 523 86.63 21.90 -9.02
N THR A 524 87.52 22.40 -8.15
CA THR A 524 88.63 23.29 -8.57
C THR A 524 89.64 22.56 -9.45
N ALA A 525 89.99 21.30 -9.15
CA ALA A 525 90.89 20.49 -9.97
C ALA A 525 90.31 20.10 -11.35
N GLU A 526 88.99 20.11 -11.50
CA GLU A 526 88.30 19.91 -12.78
C GLU A 526 88.18 21.23 -13.55
N GLN A 527 88.04 22.37 -12.85
CA GLN A 527 88.07 23.70 -13.43
C GLN A 527 89.47 24.08 -13.96
N GLU A 528 90.56 23.77 -13.24
CA GLU A 528 91.95 23.94 -13.70
C GLU A 528 92.33 23.02 -14.89
N LYS A 529 91.49 22.03 -15.25
CA LYS A 529 91.65 21.21 -16.46
C LYS A 529 90.85 21.72 -17.66
N ALA A 530 89.97 22.70 -17.44
CA ALA A 530 89.09 23.25 -18.47
C ALA A 530 89.57 24.61 -19.00
N GLU A 531 90.53 25.25 -18.33
CA GLU A 531 91.35 26.38 -18.82
C GLU A 531 92.66 25.90 -19.47
#